data_AF-A0AAU4XRG2-F1
#
_entry.id   AF-A0AAU4XRG2-F1
#
_cell.length_a   1.000
_cell.length_b   1.000
_cell.length_c   1.000
_cell.angle_alpha   90.00
_cell.angle_beta   90.00
_cell.angle_gamma   90.00
#
_symmetry.space_group_name_H-M   'P 1'
#
loop_
_entity.id
_entity.type
_entity.pdbx_description
1 polymer ?
#
loop_
_entity_poly.entity_id
_entity_poly.type
_entity_poly.pdbx_seq_one_letter_code
_entity_poly.pdbx_strand_id
1 'polypeptide(L)' 'MPSPEDALQESRSAYEEHMRTCRQCHFDMSPCAVSKLLARAYNNARRARARTDSALR' A
#
# COMPACT_ATOMS: atom_id res chain seq x y z
N MET A 1 5.72 -17.53 -0.22
CA MET A 1 5.64 -16.07 0.03
C MET A 1 5.26 -15.40 -1.29
N PRO A 2 4.36 -14.42 -1.30
CA PRO A 2 4.05 -13.66 -2.52
C PRO A 2 5.33 -13.04 -3.10
N SER A 3 5.41 -12.92 -4.43
CA SER A 3 6.53 -12.18 -5.03
C SER A 3 6.45 -10.72 -4.55
N PRO A 4 7.57 -9.96 -4.56
CA PRO A 4 7.48 -8.60 -4.06
C PRO A 4 6.67 -7.69 -5.02
N GLU A 5 6.38 -8.13 -6.25
CA GLU A 5 5.41 -7.50 -7.16
C GLU A 5 3.97 -7.77 -6.72
N ASP A 6 3.64 -9.02 -6.40
CA ASP A 6 2.32 -9.38 -5.86
C ASP A 6 2.04 -8.61 -4.55
N ALA A 7 3.02 -8.54 -3.66
CA ALA A 7 2.90 -7.80 -2.41
C ALA A 7 2.72 -6.28 -2.62
N LEU A 8 3.34 -5.71 -3.66
CA LEU A 8 3.14 -4.31 -4.02
C LEU A 8 1.73 -4.08 -4.57
N GLN A 9 1.26 -4.97 -5.45
CA GLN A 9 -0.06 -4.85 -6.05
C GLN A 9 -1.17 -5.04 -5.01
N GLU A 10 -1.04 -6.05 -4.14
CA GLU A 10 -2.00 -6.32 -3.06
C GLU A 10 -2.12 -5.12 -2.09
N SER A 11 -0.98 -4.61 -1.60
CA SER A 11 -0.97 -3.47 -0.67
C SER A 11 -1.49 -2.18 -1.32
N ARG A 12 -1.27 -2.00 -2.62
CA ARG A 12 -1.86 -0.90 -3.39
C ARG A 12 -3.38 -1.03 -3.47
N SER A 13 -3.88 -2.19 -3.90
CA SER A 13 -5.32 -2.43 -4.04
C SER A 13 -6.06 -2.25 -2.71
N ALA A 14 -5.50 -2.78 -1.61
CA ALA A 14 -6.08 -2.62 -0.28
C ALA A 14 -6.14 -1.15 0.17
N TYR A 15 -5.07 -0.37 -0.08
CA TYR A 15 -5.07 1.07 0.21
C TYR A 15 -6.10 1.84 -0.63
N GLU A 16 -6.15 1.61 -1.94
CA GLU A 16 -7.07 2.29 -2.85
C GLU A 16 -8.55 1.92 -2.60
N GLU A 17 -8.83 0.67 -2.24
CA GLU A 17 -10.17 0.23 -1.84
C GLU A 17 -10.59 0.92 -0.53
N HIS A 18 -9.71 0.99 0.46
CA HIS A 18 -9.99 1.66 1.71
C HIS A 18 -10.27 3.16 1.52
N MET A 19 -9.50 3.84 0.66
CA MET A 19 -9.72 5.25 0.34
C MET A 19 -11.07 5.53 -0.34
N ARG A 20 -11.67 4.52 -1.00
CA ARG A 20 -12.99 4.62 -1.64
C ARG A 20 -14.15 4.23 -0.74
N THR A 21 -13.92 3.33 0.22
CA THR A 21 -14.99 2.70 1.03
C THR A 21 -15.08 3.27 2.44
N CYS A 22 -13.99 3.76 3.01
CA CYS A 22 -13.99 4.30 4.36
C CYS A 22 -14.61 5.70 4.39
N ARG A 23 -15.70 5.89 5.13
CA ARG A 23 -16.35 7.21 5.30
C ARG A 23 -15.37 8.32 5.69
N GLN A 24 -14.49 8.09 6.67
CA GLN A 24 -13.56 9.13 7.15
C GLN A 24 -12.53 9.53 6.07
N CYS A 25 -12.01 8.55 5.33
CA CYS A 25 -11.02 8.80 4.30
C CYS A 25 -11.64 9.33 3.00
N HIS A 26 -12.83 8.83 2.63
CA HIS A 26 -13.50 9.14 1.38
C HIS A 26 -14.34 10.42 1.44
N PHE A 27 -15.13 10.59 2.50
CA PHE A 27 -16.07 11.70 2.65
C PHE A 27 -15.45 12.85 3.43
N ASP A 28 -14.88 12.56 4.61
CA ASP A 28 -14.27 13.59 5.46
C ASP A 28 -12.86 13.98 4.97
N MET A 29 -12.33 13.29 3.95
CA MET A 29 -10.99 13.47 3.38
C MET A 29 -9.87 13.47 4.45
N SER A 30 -10.10 12.76 5.55
CA SER A 30 -9.22 12.74 6.73
C SER A 30 -8.60 11.35 6.92
N PRO A 31 -7.27 11.23 7.05
CA PRO A 31 -6.62 9.93 7.17
C PRO A 31 -6.94 9.22 8.51
N CYS A 32 -7.66 8.11 8.43
CA CYS A 32 -7.91 7.23 9.56
C CYS A 32 -6.66 6.38 9.93
N ALA A 33 -6.73 5.65 11.05
CA ALA A 33 -5.64 4.77 11.46
C ALA A 33 -5.36 3.63 10.47
N VAL A 34 -6.41 3.09 9.85
CA VAL A 34 -6.30 2.00 8.87
C VAL A 34 -5.66 2.48 7.57
N SER A 35 -6.05 3.65 7.05
CA SER A 35 -5.40 4.22 5.85
C SER A 35 -3.93 4.51 6.09
N LYS A 36 -3.55 4.98 7.30
CA LYS A 36 -2.14 5.15 7.68
C LYS A 36 -1.38 3.81 7.72
N LEU A 37 -2.01 2.74 8.23
CA LEU A 37 -1.40 1.40 8.23
C LEU A 37 -1.21 0.88 6.79
N LEU A 38 -2.24 0.98 5.96
CA LEU A 38 -2.21 0.53 4.57
C LEU A 38 -1.19 1.32 3.74
N ALA A 39 -1.12 2.64 3.93
CA ALA A 39 -0.12 3.48 3.29
C ALA A 39 1.31 3.08 3.69
N ARG A 40 1.53 2.71 4.97
CA ARG A 40 2.83 2.19 5.42
C ARG A 40 3.16 0.84 4.78
N ALA A 41 2.19 -0.07 4.69
CA ALA A 41 2.37 -1.37 4.03
C ALA A 41 2.74 -1.21 2.55
N TYR A 42 2.00 -0.39 1.81
CA TYR A 42 2.29 -0.06 0.40
C TYR A 42 3.68 0.53 0.21
N ASN A 43 4.05 1.51 1.04
CA ASN A 43 5.38 2.12 0.97
C ASN A 43 6.51 1.13 1.27
N ASN A 44 6.30 0.20 2.20
CA ASN A 44 7.27 -0.84 2.51
C ASN A 44 7.43 -1.84 1.35
N ALA A 45 6.33 -2.28 0.74
CA ALA A 45 6.36 -3.14 -0.44
C ALA A 45 7.07 -2.46 -1.62
N ARG A 46 6.80 -1.17 -1.86
CA ARG A 46 7.47 -0.38 -2.90
C ARG A 46 8.99 -0.28 -2.67
N ARG A 47 9.42 -0.07 -1.43
CA ARG A 47 10.85 -0.06 -1.07
C ARG A 47 11.48 -1.44 -1.22
N ALA A 48 10.77 -2.51 -0.88
CA ALA A 48 11.25 -3.88 -1.05
C ALA A 48 11.46 -4.21 -2.53
N ARG A 49 10.53 -3.80 -3.41
CA ARG A 49 10.68 -3.91 -4.86
C ARG A 49 11.90 -3.19 -5.40
N ALA A 50 12.07 -1.92 -5.06
CA ALA A 50 13.23 -1.14 -5.49
C ALA A 50 14.57 -1.78 -5.06
N ARG A 51 14.62 -2.40 -3.87
CA ARG A 51 15.80 -3.16 -3.43
C ARG A 51 16.03 -4.43 -4.25
N THR A 52 14.98 -5.18 -4.58
CA THR A 52 15.14 -6.36 -5.45
C THR A 52 15.61 -5.96 -6.84
N ASP A 53 15.03 -4.91 -7.43
CA ASP A 53 15.40 -4.43 -8.76
C ASP A 53 16.86 -3.95 -8.79
N SER A 54 17.32 -3.34 -7.69
CA SER A 54 18.70 -2.90 -7.53
C SER A 54 19.67 -4.07 -7.33
N ALA A 55 19.24 -5.16 -6.69
CA ALA A 55 20.04 -6.38 -6.49
C ALA A 55 20.12 -7.27 -7.74
N LEU A 56 19.20 -7.08 -8.70
CA LEU A 56 19.17 -7.77 -9.99
C LEU A 56 19.95 -7.05 -11.08
N ARG A 57 20.41 -5.82 -10.82
CA ARG A 57 21.30 -5.04 -11.71
C ARG A 57 22.75 -5.28 -11.35
#